data_AF-A0A534X997-F1
#
_entry.id   AF-A0A534X997-F1
#
_cell.length_a   1.000
_cell.length_b   1.000
_cell.length_c   1.000
_cell.angle_alpha   90.00
_cell.angle_beta   90.00
_cell.angle_gamma   90.00
#
_symmetry.space_group_name_H-M   'P 1'
#
loop_
_entity.id
_entity.type
_entity.pdbx_description
1 polymer ?
#
loop_
_entity_poly.entity_id
_entity_poly.type
_entity_poly.pdbx_seq_one_letter_code
_entity_poly.pdbx_strand_id
1 'polypeptide(L)' 'MDFAFTEEQEALRDLARKILGDHTAHDRLKEIEKGPDWFDHELWTELAK' A
#
# COMPACT_ATOMS: atom_id res chain seq x y z
N MET A 1 -13.41 22.88 -16.44
CA MET A 1 -12.95 22.52 -15.08
C MET A 1 -12.15 21.25 -15.24
N ASP A 2 -10.89 21.26 -14.83
CA ASP A 2 -10.00 20.10 -14.96
C ASP A 2 -10.04 19.28 -13.67
N PHE A 3 -10.29 17.98 -13.81
CA PHE A 3 -10.37 16.99 -12.73
C PHE A 3 -9.27 15.94 -12.86
N ALA A 4 -8.33 16.12 -13.79
CA ALA A 4 -7.17 15.27 -13.90
C ALA A 4 -6.30 15.39 -12.63
N PHE A 5 -5.65 14.30 -12.29
CA PHE A 5 -4.59 14.33 -11.29
C PHE A 5 -3.41 15.15 -11.81
N THR A 6 -2.70 15.81 -10.90
CA THR A 6 -1.40 16.38 -11.22
C THR A 6 -0.38 15.26 -11.46
N GLU A 7 0.70 15.56 -12.15
CA GLU A 7 1.79 14.61 -12.39
C GLU A 7 2.35 14.03 -11.08
N GLU A 8 2.50 14.86 -10.04
CA GLU A 8 2.93 14.42 -8.72
C GLU A 8 1.94 13.44 -8.07
N GLN A 9 0.64 13.67 -8.24
CA GLN A 9 -0.40 12.76 -7.74
C GLN A 9 -0.40 11.43 -8.49
N GLU A 10 -0.12 11.44 -9.79
CA GLU A 10 0.03 10.21 -10.57
C GLU A 10 1.27 9.41 -10.14
N ALA A 11 2.40 10.09 -9.94
CA ALA A 11 3.63 9.47 -9.45
C ALA A 11 3.43 8.84 -8.06
N LEU A 12 2.75 9.56 -7.16
CA LEU A 12 2.39 9.05 -5.83
C LEU A 12 1.47 7.83 -5.92
N ARG A 13 0.44 7.87 -6.77
CA ARG A 13 -0.48 6.76 -7.02
C ARG A 13 0.28 5.51 -7.48
N ASP A 14 1.21 5.69 -8.42
CA ASP A 14 1.93 4.57 -9.02
C ASP A 14 2.93 3.96 -8.03
N LEU A 15 3.58 4.78 -7.18
CA LEU A 15 4.39 4.30 -6.07
C LEU A 15 3.56 3.51 -5.05
N ALA A 16 2.42 4.06 -4.62
CA ALA A 16 1.52 3.39 -3.68
C ALA A 16 1.01 2.06 -4.25
N ARG A 17 0.66 2.01 -5.54
CA ARG A 17 0.25 0.77 -6.22
C ARG A 17 1.35 -0.29 -6.15
N LYS A 18 2.61 0.11 -6.36
CA LYS A 18 3.74 -0.81 -6.30
C LYS A 18 3.93 -1.38 -4.89
N ILE A 19 4.02 -0.50 -3.88
CA ILE A 19 4.21 -0.90 -2.48
C ILE A 19 3.08 -1.82 -2.02
N LEU A 20 1.82 -1.46 -2.28
CA LEU A 20 0.69 -2.29 -1.91
C LEU A 20 0.71 -3.63 -2.68
N GLY A 21 0.99 -3.61 -3.98
CA GLY A 21 1.07 -4.83 -4.80
C GLY A 21 2.10 -5.83 -4.30
N ASP A 22 3.24 -5.36 -3.78
CA ASP A 22 4.31 -6.21 -3.25
C ASP A 22 3.95 -6.81 -1.87
N HIS A 23 3.10 -6.13 -1.08
CA HIS A 23 2.81 -6.50 0.31
C HIS A 23 1.40 -7.11 0.54
N THR A 24 0.45 -6.96 -0.39
CA THR A 24 -0.93 -7.48 -0.24
C THR A 24 -1.15 -8.83 -0.94
N ALA A 25 -0.13 -9.68 -1.03
CA ALA A 25 -0.28 -11.03 -1.55
C ALA A 25 -1.19 -11.87 -0.63
N HIS A 26 -1.95 -12.79 -1.22
CA HIS A 26 -2.96 -13.60 -0.49
C HIS A 26 -2.41 -14.30 0.75
N ASP A 27 -1.22 -14.89 0.64
CA ASP A 27 -0.62 -15.60 1.78
C ASP A 27 -0.14 -14.65 2.88
N ARG A 28 0.32 -13.44 2.53
CA ARG A 28 0.68 -12.42 3.52
C ARG A 28 -0.56 -11.94 4.29
N LEU A 29 -1.67 -11.69 3.58
CA LEU A 29 -2.94 -11.29 4.19
C LEU A 29 -3.45 -12.34 5.19
N LYS A 30 -3.38 -13.63 4.83
CA LYS A 30 -3.72 -14.71 5.76
C LYS A 30 -2.89 -14.69 7.04
N GLU A 31 -1.59 -14.39 6.95
CA GLU A 31 -0.74 -14.32 8.14
C GLU A 31 -1.09 -13.11 9.02
N ILE A 32 -1.39 -11.96 8.42
CA ILE A 32 -1.80 -10.75 9.15
C ILE A 32 -3.13 -10.99 9.88
N GLU A 33 -4.10 -11.63 9.23
CA GLU A 33 -5.43 -11.92 9.79
C GLU A 33 -5.39 -12.91 10.96
N LYS A 34 -4.33 -13.72 11.10
CA LYS A 34 -4.10 -14.56 12.29
C LYS A 34 -3.64 -13.73 13.50
N GLY A 35 -3.09 -12.55 13.27
CA GLY A 35 -2.68 -11.63 14.32
C GLY A 35 -3.89 -11.00 15.03
N PRO A 36 -3.71 -10.47 16.24
CA PRO A 36 -4.79 -9.82 16.99
C PRO A 36 -5.20 -8.46 16.41
N ASP A 37 -4.27 -7.77 15.74
CA ASP A 37 -4.43 -6.34 15.38
C ASP A 37 -4.79 -6.12 13.90
N TRP A 38 -4.73 -7.19 13.09
CA TRP A 38 -4.99 -7.16 11.64
C TRP A 38 -4.20 -6.05 10.93
N PHE A 39 -2.99 -5.78 11.43
CA PHE A 39 -2.16 -4.67 11.00
C PHE A 39 -0.80 -5.15 10.54
N ASP A 40 -0.42 -4.74 9.33
CA ASP A 40 0.89 -5.03 8.77
C ASP A 40 1.88 -3.89 9.09
N HIS A 41 2.65 -4.07 10.17
CA HIS A 41 3.69 -3.13 10.56
C HIS A 41 4.81 -2.98 9.52
N GLU A 42 5.07 -4.01 8.71
CA GLU A 42 6.11 -3.98 7.68
C GLU A 42 5.66 -3.09 6.51
N LEU A 43 4.44 -3.32 6.00
CA LEU A 43 3.84 -2.46 4.98
C LEU A 43 3.75 -1.00 5.46
N TRP A 44 3.35 -0.78 6.72
CA TRP A 44 3.28 0.57 7.27
C TRP A 44 4.63 1.27 7.30
N THR A 45 5.70 0.53 7.56
CA THR A 45 7.07 1.05 7.52
C THR A 45 7.49 1.37 6.09
N GLU A 46 7.15 0.53 5.11
CA GLU A 46 7.47 0.80 3.69
C GLU A 46 6.73 2.03 3.14
N LEU A 47 5.48 2.26 3.54
CA LEU A 47 4.73 3.46 3.15
C LEU A 47 5.28 4.76 3.75
N ALA A 48 6.04 4.68 4.84
CA ALA A 48 6.59 5.84 5.53
C ALA A 48 7.99 6.27 5.04
N LYS A 49 8.59 5.51 4.12
CA LYS A 49 9.88 5.83 3.51
C LYS A 49 9.74 6.85 2.38
#